data_AF-A0A8D2IRK4-F1
#
_entry.id   AF-A0A8D2IRK4-F1
#
_cell.length_a   1.000
_cell.length_b   1.000
_cell.length_c   1.000
_cell.angle_alpha   90.00
_cell.angle_beta   90.00
_cell.angle_gamma   90.00
#
_symmetry.space_group_name_H-M   'P 1'
#
loop_
_entity.id
_entity.type
_entity.pdbx_description
1 polymer ?
#
loop_
_entity_poly.entity_id
_entity_poly.type
_entity_poly.pdbx_seq_one_letter_code
_entity_poly.pdbx_strand_id
1 'polypeptide(L)'
;MIANPGIPAYRYDPYSKVFSREHYAHERMQAARQAAIRTAARAHKWGLILGTLGRQGCPAILQHLESSLQAVGRPFVRLLLSEIFPGKLQLFSDVEAWVQVACPRLSIDWGEAFDKPLLTPYEAAVALKQVAWQETYPMDFYAGQSLGPWTVNHGSHRPRRASGAREVRGRARPGGGETRERVGGRF
;
A
#
# COMPACT_ATOMS: atom_id res chain seq x y z
N MET A 1 -13.75 10.60 -0.78
CA MET A 1 -14.51 10.58 -2.05
C MET A 1 -14.21 9.33 -2.88
N ILE A 2 -12.95 9.00 -3.19
CA ILE A 2 -12.61 7.81 -4.01
C ILE A 2 -13.13 6.50 -3.38
N ALA A 3 -12.76 6.22 -2.13
CA ALA A 3 -13.16 4.98 -1.44
C ALA A 3 -14.64 4.94 -1.01
N ASN A 4 -15.34 6.07 -1.06
CA ASN A 4 -16.73 6.22 -0.58
C ASN A 4 -17.54 7.02 -1.61
N PRO A 5 -17.81 6.47 -2.81
CA PRO A 5 -18.46 7.19 -3.90
C PRO A 5 -19.90 7.63 -3.59
N GLY A 6 -20.64 6.83 -2.81
CA GLY A 6 -22.05 7.11 -2.49
C GLY A 6 -22.27 8.10 -1.34
N ILE A 7 -21.21 8.52 -0.63
CA ILE A 7 -21.33 9.42 0.52
C ILE A 7 -21.14 10.88 0.04
N PRO A 8 -22.12 11.78 0.26
CA PRO A 8 -21.97 13.19 -0.06
C PRO A 8 -20.75 13.79 0.65
N ALA A 9 -19.89 14.48 -0.10
CA ALA A 9 -18.75 15.20 0.43
C ALA A 9 -19.02 16.71 0.41
N TYR A 10 -18.64 17.39 1.48
CA TYR A 10 -18.71 18.85 1.59
C TYR A 10 -17.34 19.39 1.97
N ARG A 11 -17.00 20.55 1.42
CA ARG A 11 -15.76 21.28 1.71
C ARG A 11 -16.12 22.65 2.27
N TYR A 12 -15.51 22.99 3.40
CA TYR A 12 -15.46 24.37 3.87
C TYR A 12 -14.08 24.92 3.57
N ASP A 13 -14.03 26.00 2.79
CA ASP A 13 -12.80 26.72 2.53
C ASP A 13 -12.65 27.85 3.57
N PRO A 14 -11.65 27.80 4.46
CA PRO A 14 -11.53 28.78 5.53
C PRO A 14 -11.09 30.17 5.04
N TYR A 15 -10.49 30.27 3.86
CA TYR A 15 -10.03 31.55 3.31
C TYR A 15 -11.16 32.29 2.61
N SER A 16 -11.87 31.60 1.71
CA SER A 16 -13.02 32.18 1.01
C SER A 16 -14.31 32.14 1.82
N LYS A 17 -14.34 31.39 2.93
CA LYS A 17 -15.53 31.13 3.77
C LYS A 17 -16.69 30.51 3.00
N VAL A 18 -16.37 29.77 1.94
CA VAL A 18 -17.36 29.09 1.10
C VAL A 18 -17.55 27.66 1.58
N PHE A 19 -18.80 27.26 1.77
CA PHE A 19 -19.20 25.88 1.98
C PHE A 19 -19.78 25.32 0.68
N SER A 20 -19.08 24.37 0.05
CA SER A 20 -19.47 23.75 -1.22
C SER A 20 -19.71 22.26 -1.05
N ARG A 21 -20.62 21.72 -1.88
CA ARG A 21 -20.71 20.27 -2.10
C ARG A 21 -19.65 19.88 -3.13
N GLU A 22 -18.81 18.94 -2.78
CA GLU A 22 -17.75 18.45 -3.66
C GLU A 22 -18.21 17.20 -4.40
N HIS A 23 -17.83 17.11 -5.67
CA HIS A 23 -18.06 15.96 -6.51
C HIS A 23 -16.71 15.43 -6.99
N TYR A 24 -16.62 14.12 -7.20
CA TYR A 24 -15.45 13.50 -7.78
C TYR A 24 -15.84 12.79 -9.07
N ALA A 25 -15.07 12.99 -10.13
CA ALA A 25 -15.34 12.36 -11.42
C ALA A 25 -14.83 10.91 -11.42
N HIS A 26 -15.52 10.01 -10.68
CA HIS A 26 -15.11 8.61 -10.54
C HIS A 26 -14.99 7.90 -11.87
N GLU A 27 -15.95 8.09 -12.79
CA GLU A 27 -15.92 7.46 -14.12
C GLU A 27 -14.68 7.88 -14.92
N ARG A 28 -14.38 9.19 -14.95
CA ARG A 28 -13.19 9.71 -15.63
C ARG A 28 -11.92 9.11 -15.03
N MET A 29 -11.81 9.10 -13.69
CA MET A 29 -10.65 8.53 -13.01
C MET A 29 -10.50 7.04 -13.33
N GLN A 30 -11.56 6.24 -13.14
CA GLN A 30 -11.52 4.81 -13.40
C GLN A 30 -11.21 4.48 -14.87
N ALA A 31 -11.79 5.21 -15.82
CA ALA A 31 -11.51 5.04 -17.24
C ALA A 31 -10.02 5.29 -17.56
N ALA A 32 -9.45 6.37 -17.02
CA ALA A 32 -8.03 6.69 -17.18
C ALA A 32 -7.13 5.60 -16.56
N ARG A 33 -7.45 5.12 -15.35
CA ARG A 33 -6.67 4.06 -14.68
C ARG A 33 -6.77 2.72 -15.42
N GLN A 34 -7.95 2.33 -15.88
CA GLN A 34 -8.11 1.13 -16.69
C GLN A 34 -7.39 1.24 -18.04
N ALA A 35 -7.35 2.42 -18.66
CA ALA A 35 -6.58 2.64 -19.88
C ALA A 35 -5.08 2.42 -19.62
N ALA A 36 -4.54 2.99 -18.53
CA ALA A 36 -3.15 2.76 -18.12
C ALA A 36 -2.84 1.28 -17.88
N ILE A 37 -3.75 0.54 -17.22
CA ILE A 37 -3.64 -0.92 -17.02
C ILE A 37 -3.61 -1.66 -18.35
N ARG A 38 -4.53 -1.35 -19.28
CA ARG A 38 -4.59 -2.01 -20.60
C ARG A 38 -3.31 -1.77 -21.41
N THR A 39 -2.77 -0.57 -21.35
CA THR A 39 -1.49 -0.22 -21.99
C THR A 39 -0.35 -1.01 -21.35
N ALA A 40 -0.25 -1.02 -20.01
CA ALA A 40 0.80 -1.73 -19.29
C ALA A 40 0.73 -3.26 -19.47
N ALA A 41 -0.46 -3.86 -19.59
CA ALA A 41 -0.61 -5.30 -19.81
C ALA A 41 0.09 -5.78 -21.11
N ARG A 42 0.30 -4.88 -22.08
CA ARG A 42 1.01 -5.14 -23.33
C ARG A 42 2.52 -4.85 -23.25
N ALA A 43 2.99 -4.21 -22.18
CA ALA A 43 4.37 -3.74 -22.03
C ALA A 43 5.36 -4.90 -21.90
N HIS A 44 6.39 -4.93 -22.74
CA HIS A 44 7.42 -5.97 -22.69
C HIS A 44 8.35 -5.77 -21.48
N LYS A 45 8.91 -4.57 -21.31
CA LYS A 45 9.83 -4.23 -20.22
C LYS A 45 9.20 -3.28 -19.22
N TRP A 46 9.35 -3.62 -17.94
CA TRP A 46 8.75 -2.90 -16.82
C TRP A 46 9.80 -2.16 -15.99
N GLY A 47 9.37 -1.11 -15.30
CA GLY A 47 10.18 -0.41 -14.32
C GLY A 47 9.51 -0.45 -12.94
N LEU A 48 10.26 -0.87 -11.93
CA LEU A 48 9.80 -0.91 -10.54
C LEU A 48 10.47 0.22 -9.77
N ILE A 49 9.67 1.14 -9.24
CA ILE A 49 10.15 2.29 -8.47
C ILE A 49 9.90 2.03 -6.98
N LEU A 50 10.94 2.11 -6.17
CA LEU A 50 10.84 2.12 -4.72
C LEU A 50 11.07 3.53 -4.18
N GLY A 51 10.06 4.10 -3.53
CA GLY A 51 10.16 5.42 -2.90
C GLY A 51 11.08 5.38 -1.68
N THR A 52 12.09 6.24 -1.64
CA THR A 52 13.05 6.35 -0.52
C THR A 52 12.77 7.53 0.41
N LEU A 53 11.78 8.37 0.09
CA LEU A 53 11.39 9.50 0.93
C LEU A 53 10.49 9.04 2.09
N GLY A 54 10.98 9.23 3.32
CA GLY A 54 10.24 8.92 4.54
C GLY A 54 9.81 7.45 4.61
N ARG A 55 8.51 7.19 4.85
CA ARG A 55 7.94 5.84 4.99
C ARG A 55 7.07 5.42 3.80
N GLN A 56 7.33 5.98 2.61
CA GLN A 56 6.47 5.76 1.44
C GLN A 56 6.71 4.39 0.77
N GLY A 57 7.95 3.87 0.78
CA GLY A 57 8.31 2.61 0.14
C GLY A 57 8.06 1.37 1.00
N CYS A 58 7.93 0.22 0.33
CA CYS A 58 7.82 -1.10 0.97
C CYS A 58 8.64 -2.15 0.19
N PRO A 59 9.80 -2.59 0.73
CA PRO A 59 10.62 -3.60 0.07
C PRO A 59 9.90 -4.93 -0.15
N ALA A 60 8.97 -5.32 0.73
CA ALA A 60 8.22 -6.56 0.58
C ALA A 60 7.28 -6.52 -0.64
N ILE A 61 6.61 -5.40 -0.89
CA ILE A 61 5.80 -5.20 -2.10
C ILE A 61 6.70 -5.23 -3.34
N LEU A 62 7.87 -4.58 -3.28
CA LEU A 62 8.83 -4.61 -4.40
C LEU A 62 9.22 -6.05 -4.74
N GLN A 63 9.62 -6.86 -3.75
CA GLN A 63 9.99 -8.27 -3.93
C GLN A 63 8.82 -9.10 -4.50
N HIS A 64 7.60 -8.82 -4.05
CA HIS A 64 6.41 -9.46 -4.60
C HIS A 64 6.19 -9.12 -6.09
N LEU A 65 6.37 -7.86 -6.47
CA LEU A 65 6.28 -7.41 -7.87
C LEU A 65 7.40 -8.01 -8.74
N GLU A 66 8.63 -8.06 -8.23
CA GLU A 66 9.76 -8.72 -8.89
C GLU A 66 9.42 -10.19 -9.19
N SER A 67 8.95 -10.93 -8.17
CA SER A 67 8.57 -12.34 -8.31
C SER A 67 7.43 -12.52 -9.32
N SER A 68 6.46 -11.61 -9.30
CA SER A 68 5.30 -11.63 -10.19
C SER A 68 5.71 -11.43 -11.66
N LEU A 69 6.60 -10.49 -11.94
CA LEU A 69 7.12 -10.23 -13.29
C LEU A 69 8.02 -11.36 -13.78
N GLN A 70 8.85 -11.93 -12.91
CA GLN A 70 9.67 -13.11 -13.23
C GLN A 70 8.81 -14.32 -13.62
N ALA A 71 7.74 -14.58 -12.86
CA ALA A 71 6.84 -15.71 -13.13
C ALA A 71 6.18 -15.64 -14.51
N VAL A 72 5.95 -14.43 -15.04
CA VAL A 72 5.39 -14.22 -16.39
C VAL A 72 6.45 -13.91 -17.45
N GLY A 73 7.74 -14.03 -17.11
CA GLY A 73 8.86 -13.84 -18.03
C GLY A 73 9.05 -12.40 -18.52
N ARG A 74 8.59 -11.38 -17.77
CA ARG A 74 8.73 -9.97 -18.16
C ARG A 74 10.01 -9.36 -17.56
N PRO A 75 10.93 -8.84 -18.38
CA PRO A 75 12.12 -8.15 -17.88
C PRO A 75 11.74 -6.86 -17.16
N PHE A 76 12.52 -6.50 -16.14
CA PHE A 76 12.32 -5.26 -15.40
C PHE A 76 13.61 -4.61 -14.94
N VAL A 77 13.54 -3.31 -14.65
CA VAL A 77 14.58 -2.53 -13.97
C VAL A 77 14.08 -2.02 -12.63
N ARG A 78 15.00 -1.81 -11.69
CA ARG A 78 14.69 -1.29 -10.35
C ARG A 78 15.27 0.09 -10.21
N LEU A 79 14.45 1.02 -9.71
CA LEU A 79 14.84 2.41 -9.53
C LEU A 79 14.45 2.87 -8.13
N LEU A 80 15.43 3.37 -7.38
CA LEU A 80 15.20 3.95 -6.06
C LEU A 80 15.20 5.47 -6.20
N LEU A 81 14.10 6.12 -5.84
CA LEU A 81 13.94 7.57 -5.96
C LEU A 81 13.32 8.16 -4.70
N SER A 82 13.85 9.30 -4.25
CA SER A 82 13.17 10.12 -3.24
C SER A 82 11.91 10.75 -3.81
N GLU A 83 12.02 11.25 -5.04
CA GLU A 83 10.96 11.98 -5.73
C GLU A 83 10.88 11.53 -7.20
N ILE A 84 9.65 11.24 -7.62
CA ILE A 84 9.31 10.68 -8.94
C ILE A 84 8.82 11.81 -9.83
N PHE A 85 9.52 12.04 -10.94
CA PHE A 85 9.21 13.08 -11.91
C PHE A 85 9.21 12.50 -13.34
N PRO A 86 8.35 12.99 -14.24
CA PRO A 86 8.31 12.52 -15.63
C PRO A 86 9.67 12.54 -16.32
N GLY A 87 10.41 13.66 -16.21
CA GLY A 87 11.72 13.81 -16.85
C GLY A 87 12.77 12.78 -16.41
N LYS A 88 12.73 12.31 -15.16
CA LYS A 88 13.64 11.25 -14.69
C LYS A 88 13.30 9.89 -15.32
N LEU A 89 12.02 9.59 -15.47
CA LEU A 89 11.57 8.31 -16.03
C LEU A 89 11.76 8.25 -17.55
N GLN A 90 11.67 9.39 -18.24
CA GLN A 90 11.94 9.52 -19.67
C GLN A 90 13.37 9.13 -20.07
N LEU A 91 14.33 9.18 -19.13
CA LEU A 91 15.71 8.75 -19.36
C LEU A 91 15.83 7.23 -19.63
N PHE A 92 14.79 6.45 -19.31
CA PHE A 92 14.74 5.01 -19.55
C PHE A 92 13.79 4.70 -20.72
N SER A 93 14.25 4.99 -21.94
CA SER A 93 13.45 4.89 -23.16
C SER A 93 12.95 3.48 -23.49
N ASP A 94 13.62 2.46 -22.96
CA ASP A 94 13.28 1.04 -23.15
C ASP A 94 12.28 0.51 -22.11
N VAL A 95 11.88 1.31 -21.12
CA VAL A 95 10.82 0.96 -20.16
C VAL A 95 9.47 1.40 -20.70
N GLU A 96 8.54 0.45 -20.78
CA GLU A 96 7.22 0.67 -21.38
C GLU A 96 6.11 0.87 -20.35
N ALA A 97 6.30 0.42 -19.11
CA ALA A 97 5.35 0.62 -18.01
C ALA A 97 6.08 0.73 -16.67
N TRP A 98 5.58 1.61 -15.79
CA TRP A 98 6.13 1.84 -14.46
C TRP A 98 5.16 1.40 -13.38
N VAL A 99 5.69 0.80 -12.31
CA VAL A 99 4.97 0.55 -11.06
C VAL A 99 5.69 1.30 -9.96
N GLN A 100 4.97 2.16 -9.23
CA GLN A 100 5.53 2.87 -8.09
C GLN A 100 5.08 2.24 -6.77
N VAL A 101 6.05 1.93 -5.92
CA VAL A 101 5.90 1.55 -4.52
C VAL A 101 6.35 2.75 -3.68
N ALA A 102 5.53 3.80 -3.68
CA ALA A 102 5.76 5.05 -2.97
C ALA A 102 4.41 5.66 -2.53
N CYS A 103 4.19 6.96 -2.74
CA CYS A 103 2.91 7.60 -2.45
C CYS A 103 1.81 7.13 -3.45
N PRO A 104 0.74 6.46 -2.99
CA PRO A 104 -0.30 5.92 -3.88
C PRO A 104 -1.03 7.00 -4.70
N ARG A 105 -1.02 8.26 -4.23
CA ARG A 105 -1.62 9.39 -4.95
C ARG A 105 -0.92 9.73 -6.26
N LEU A 106 0.36 9.41 -6.43
CA LEU A 106 1.12 9.78 -7.63
C LEU A 106 0.50 9.19 -8.89
N SER A 107 0.16 7.91 -8.86
CA SER A 107 -0.49 7.24 -9.99
C SER A 107 -1.89 7.80 -10.26
N ILE A 108 -2.66 8.06 -9.20
CA ILE A 108 -4.07 8.45 -9.34
C ILE A 108 -4.21 9.91 -9.79
N ASP A 109 -3.49 10.82 -9.13
CA ASP A 109 -3.64 12.27 -9.34
C ASP A 109 -2.73 12.79 -10.46
N TRP A 110 -1.56 12.16 -10.68
CA TRP A 110 -0.52 12.66 -11.60
C TRP A 110 -0.14 11.66 -12.68
N GLY A 111 -0.78 10.48 -12.74
CA GLY A 111 -0.40 9.41 -13.67
C GLY A 111 -0.49 9.80 -15.15
N GLU A 112 -1.39 10.72 -15.51
CA GLU A 112 -1.55 11.24 -16.88
C GLU A 112 -0.41 12.19 -17.31
N ALA A 113 0.40 12.68 -16.37
CA ALA A 113 1.55 13.56 -16.66
C ALA A 113 2.80 12.78 -17.12
N PHE A 114 2.73 11.45 -17.16
CA PHE A 114 3.83 10.58 -17.59
C PHE A 114 3.54 10.00 -18.97
N ASP A 115 4.55 9.97 -19.84
CA ASP A 115 4.41 9.41 -21.21
C ASP A 115 4.12 7.91 -21.21
N LYS A 116 4.61 7.20 -20.19
CA LYS A 116 4.41 5.77 -19.97
C LYS A 116 3.48 5.56 -18.77
N PRO A 117 2.62 4.53 -18.78
CA PRO A 117 1.69 4.30 -17.69
C PRO A 117 2.42 4.14 -16.35
N LEU A 118 2.04 4.96 -15.37
CA LEU A 118 2.50 4.87 -13.98
C LEU A 118 1.42 4.23 -13.11
N LEU A 119 1.64 3.00 -12.69
CA LEU A 119 0.70 2.17 -11.94
C LEU A 119 1.01 2.16 -10.44
N THR A 120 -0.05 1.96 -9.65
CA THR A 120 0.05 1.49 -8.28
C THR A 120 0.31 -0.03 -8.25
N PRO A 121 0.72 -0.61 -7.11
CA PRO A 121 0.92 -2.05 -7.01
C PRO A 121 -0.36 -2.87 -7.22
N TYR A 122 -1.53 -2.34 -6.81
CA TYR A 122 -2.83 -2.96 -7.09
C TYR A 122 -3.09 -3.07 -8.59
N GLU A 123 -2.88 -1.99 -9.32
CA GLU A 123 -3.13 -1.94 -10.77
C GLU A 123 -2.15 -2.81 -11.54
N ALA A 124 -0.91 -2.94 -11.07
CA ALA A 124 0.05 -3.90 -11.60
C ALA A 124 -0.45 -5.34 -11.41
N ALA A 125 -1.01 -5.69 -10.25
CA ALA A 125 -1.61 -7.00 -10.02
C ALA A 125 -2.80 -7.27 -10.97
N VAL A 126 -3.62 -6.24 -11.26
CA VAL A 126 -4.68 -6.34 -12.28
C VAL A 126 -4.09 -6.53 -13.69
N ALA A 127 -3.09 -5.75 -14.07
CA ALA A 127 -2.43 -5.84 -15.38
C ALA A 127 -1.78 -7.22 -15.62
N LEU A 128 -1.24 -7.83 -14.56
CA LEU A 128 -0.65 -9.17 -14.55
C LEU A 128 -1.69 -10.28 -14.35
N LYS A 129 -3.00 -9.96 -14.33
CA LYS A 129 -4.12 -10.90 -14.17
C LYS A 129 -4.10 -11.70 -12.86
N GLN A 130 -3.50 -11.15 -11.80
CA GLN A 130 -3.46 -11.77 -10.47
C GLN A 130 -4.72 -11.49 -9.66
N VAL A 131 -5.39 -10.38 -9.94
CA VAL A 131 -6.66 -9.99 -9.32
C VAL A 131 -7.56 -9.32 -10.36
N ALA A 132 -8.88 -9.45 -10.19
CA ALA A 132 -9.85 -8.71 -10.99
C ALA A 132 -9.90 -7.22 -10.59
N TRP A 133 -10.29 -6.38 -11.56
CA TRP A 133 -10.63 -4.99 -11.29
C TRP A 133 -11.77 -4.91 -10.26
N GLN A 134 -11.62 -4.04 -9.26
CA GLN A 134 -12.63 -3.81 -8.23
C GLN A 134 -13.55 -2.67 -8.69
N GLU A 135 -14.86 -2.83 -8.47
CA GLU A 135 -15.85 -1.81 -8.81
C GLU A 135 -15.59 -0.48 -8.07
N THR A 136 -15.29 -0.58 -6.77
CA THR A 136 -14.77 0.54 -5.99
C THR A 136 -13.26 0.50 -5.99
N TYR A 137 -12.63 1.57 -6.49
CA TYR A 137 -11.18 1.67 -6.54
C TYR A 137 -10.57 1.56 -5.13
N PRO A 138 -9.69 0.57 -4.86
CA PRO A 138 -9.17 0.33 -3.53
C PRO A 138 -8.17 1.41 -3.12
N MET A 139 -8.40 1.99 -1.95
CA MET A 139 -7.49 2.96 -1.31
C MET A 139 -6.89 2.35 -0.04
N ASP A 140 -6.51 1.07 -0.12
CA ASP A 140 -6.15 0.21 1.02
C ASP A 140 -4.64 0.06 1.24
N PHE A 141 -3.81 0.86 0.55
CA PHE A 141 -2.34 0.70 0.53
C PHE A 141 -1.70 0.60 1.92
N TYR A 142 -2.21 1.33 2.92
CA TYR A 142 -1.80 1.26 4.33
C TYR A 142 -2.89 0.70 5.27
N ALA A 143 -3.99 0.18 4.73
CA ALA A 143 -5.08 -0.33 5.56
C ALA A 143 -4.67 -1.61 6.31
N GLY A 144 -5.18 -1.78 7.53
CA GLY A 144 -4.95 -3.02 8.29
C GLY A 144 -5.68 -4.23 7.68
N GLN A 145 -6.83 -3.99 7.06
CA GLN A 145 -7.57 -4.97 6.27
C GLN A 145 -7.11 -4.87 4.82
N SER A 146 -6.11 -5.67 4.48
CA SER A 146 -5.54 -5.70 3.13
C SER A 146 -6.40 -6.54 2.18
N LEU A 147 -6.60 -6.05 0.95
CA LEU A 147 -7.20 -6.83 -0.13
C LEU A 147 -6.20 -7.76 -0.84
N GLY A 148 -4.89 -7.60 -0.61
CA GLY A 148 -3.88 -8.47 -1.21
C GLY A 148 -2.42 -8.08 -0.94
N PRO A 149 -1.46 -8.81 -1.53
CA PRO A 149 -0.02 -8.59 -1.36
C PRO A 149 0.51 -7.30 -1.99
N TRP A 150 -0.34 -6.46 -2.57
CA TRP A 150 -0.01 -5.13 -3.08
C TRP A 150 -0.11 -4.01 -2.02
N THR A 151 -0.45 -4.34 -0.76
CA THR A 151 -0.53 -3.36 0.33
C THR A 151 0.56 -3.57 1.37
N VAL A 152 0.89 -2.51 2.12
CA VAL A 152 2.01 -2.51 3.06
C VAL A 152 1.76 -3.45 4.25
N ASN A 153 0.53 -3.47 4.76
CA ASN A 153 0.18 -4.17 6.01
C ASN A 153 -0.34 -5.61 5.81
N HIS A 154 -0.30 -6.12 4.58
CA HIS A 154 -0.69 -7.49 4.25
C HIS A 154 0.06 -8.52 5.10
N GLY A 155 -0.62 -9.60 5.48
CA GLY A 155 -0.09 -10.60 6.41
C GLY A 155 1.20 -11.26 5.95
N SER A 156 1.39 -11.43 4.63
CA SER A 156 2.62 -12.02 4.07
C SER A 156 3.86 -11.14 4.25
N HIS A 157 3.70 -9.83 4.46
CA HIS A 157 4.82 -8.90 4.67
C HIS A 157 5.24 -8.80 6.13
N ARG A 158 4.42 -9.35 7.05
CA ARG A 158 4.76 -9.35 8.46
C ARG A 158 5.89 -10.34 8.71
N PRO A 159 6.91 -9.98 9.51
CA PRO A 159 7.90 -10.94 9.94
C PRO A 159 7.18 -12.13 10.60
N ARG A 160 7.58 -13.36 10.27
CA ARG A 160 7.10 -14.53 11.02
C ARG A 160 7.49 -14.28 12.48
N ARG A 161 6.51 -14.04 13.35
CA ARG A 161 6.76 -14.03 14.79
C ARG A 161 7.32 -15.41 15.11
N ALA A 162 8.55 -15.46 15.61
CA ALA A 162 9.06 -16.67 16.22
C ALA A 162 8.02 -17.10 17.26
N SER A 163 7.51 -18.31 17.14
CA SER A 163 6.61 -18.92 18.10
C SER A 163 7.38 -19.12 19.40
N GLY A 164 7.53 -18.05 20.17
CA GLY A 164 7.96 -18.13 21.55
C GLY A 164 6.81 -18.74 22.33
N ALA A 165 6.80 -20.06 22.44
CA ALA A 165 6.08 -20.74 23.50
C ALA A 165 6.59 -20.18 24.83
N ARG A 166 5.90 -19.16 25.36
CA ARG A 166 6.04 -18.80 26.76
C ARG A 166 5.33 -19.90 27.53
N GLU A 167 6.06 -20.97 27.80
CA GLU A 167 5.69 -21.95 28.80
C GLU A 167 5.62 -21.19 30.14
N VAL A 168 4.39 -20.95 30.60
CA VAL A 168 4.14 -20.36 31.91
C VAL A 168 4.57 -21.40 32.93
N ARG A 169 5.85 -21.37 33.33
CA ARG A 169 6.32 -22.12 34.51
C ARG A 169 5.58 -21.56 35.71
N GLY A 170 4.57 -22.30 36.16
CA GLY A 170 3.91 -22.09 37.44
C GLY A 170 4.97 -22.06 38.53
N ARG A 171 5.08 -20.91 39.23
CA ARG A 171 5.84 -20.82 40.48
C ARG A 171 5.11 -21.71 41.50
N ALA A 172 5.64 -22.90 41.75
CA ALA A 172 5.35 -23.62 42.97
C ALA A 172 5.79 -22.75 44.16
N ARG A 173 4.85 -22.36 45.02
CA ARG A 173 5.14 -21.73 46.31
C ARG A 173 5.69 -22.81 47.24
N PRO A 174 6.86 -22.63 47.89
CA PRO A 174 7.26 -23.53 48.95
C PRO A 174 6.40 -23.24 50.18
N GLY A 175 5.77 -24.29 50.70
CA GLY A 175 5.14 -24.28 52.01
C GLY A 175 6.20 -24.13 53.09
N GLY A 176 5.92 -23.27 54.06
CA GLY A 176 6.67 -23.11 55.30
C GLY A 176 5.77 -22.38 56.27
N GLY A 177 5.18 -23.12 57.20
CA GLY A 177 4.40 -22.56 58.28
C GLY A 177 5.29 -21.86 59.31
N GLU A 178 4.74 -20.86 59.98
CA GLU A 178 4.70 -20.81 61.44
C GLU A 178 3.84 -19.63 61.90
N THR A 179 2.93 -19.96 62.81
CA THR A 179 2.09 -19.10 63.61
C THR A 179 2.88 -18.12 64.46
N ARG A 180 2.43 -16.86 64.55
CA ARG A 180 2.39 -16.12 65.82
C ARG A 180 1.46 -14.91 65.79
N GLU A 181 0.55 -14.90 66.76
CA GLU A 181 -0.28 -13.79 67.19
C GLU A 181 0.52 -12.49 67.42
N ARG A 182 -0.11 -11.35 67.11
CA ARG A 182 -0.19 -10.20 68.04
C ARG A 182 -1.23 -9.17 67.57
N VAL A 183 -2.34 -9.16 68.30
CA VAL A 183 -2.97 -8.00 68.95
C VAL A 183 -2.86 -6.63 68.26
N GLY A 184 -4.03 -6.13 67.82
CA GLY A 184 -4.58 -4.86 68.30
C GLY A 184 -4.34 -3.58 67.49
N GLY A 185 -5.42 -2.84 67.25
CA GLY A 185 -5.36 -1.39 67.01
C GLY A 185 -6.24 -0.89 65.87
N ARG A 186 -7.46 -0.48 66.19
CA ARG A 186 -8.36 0.30 65.32
C ARG A 186 -7.75 1.68 65.05
N PHE A 187 -7.81 2.17 63.81
CA PHE A 187 -8.53 3.37 63.37
C PHE A 187 -8.44 3.45 61.83
#